data_AF-A0AAV9NX06-F1
#
_entry.id   AF-A0AAV9NX06-F1
#
_cell.length_a   1.000
_cell.length_b   1.000
_cell.length_c   1.000
_cell.angle_alpha   90.00
_cell.angle_beta   90.00
_cell.angle_gamma   90.00
#
_symmetry.space_group_name_H-M   'P 1'
#
loop_
_entity.id
_entity.type
_entity.pdbx_description
1 polymer ?
#
loop_
_entity_poly.entity_id
_entity_poly.type
_entity_poly.pdbx_seq_one_letter_code
_entity_poly.pdbx_strand_id
1 'polypeptide(L)'
;MALLILALVTVASVNIIFPFIQPSCDFYHNPDTCLRGQVCTENNQCVPDLVLASHATRATAARADGRCGRDFSDATCDPAGPYGGCCSGHGYCGVTPEHCLVANGCQSDCGSPSDISPGTPSAPPTATSPDATLSEPVIGPGATTSAAAQSGPAATDGTCGAGNGGTVCCDWIYGSCCSMYGFCGSTNAHCGKGCQSGPCNQAPIASTPGPSPAPVNPLLGSFRVVGDSGVPAMHAALMPNGNVVFLEKVENYTNLDLPNGQLAYSSEYDPLTNKRVPLA
;
A
#
# COMPACT_ATOMS: atom_id res chain seq x y z
N MET A 1 57.74 -16.35 -0.31
CA MET A 1 56.95 -15.84 -1.45
C MET A 1 55.62 -16.58 -1.44
N ALA A 2 54.63 -16.06 -0.70
CA ALA A 2 53.32 -16.71 -0.55
C ALA A 2 52.36 -16.09 -1.57
N LEU A 3 51.87 -16.92 -2.49
CA LEU A 3 50.98 -16.52 -3.58
C LEU A 3 49.54 -16.51 -3.06
N LEU A 4 48.95 -15.32 -2.93
CA LEU A 4 47.57 -15.12 -2.51
C LEU A 4 46.65 -15.28 -3.73
N ILE A 5 45.89 -16.38 -3.80
CA ILE A 5 44.90 -16.61 -4.86
C ILE A 5 43.56 -16.00 -4.41
N LEU A 6 43.18 -14.88 -5.01
CA LEU A 6 41.84 -14.30 -4.86
C LEU A 6 40.85 -15.07 -5.75
N ALA A 7 39.92 -15.80 -5.14
CA ALA A 7 38.77 -16.37 -5.84
C ALA A 7 37.68 -15.30 -5.97
N LEU A 8 37.39 -14.85 -7.20
CA LEU A 8 36.21 -14.04 -7.49
C LEU A 8 34.99 -14.96 -7.65
N VAL A 9 33.99 -14.80 -6.78
CA VAL A 9 32.67 -15.43 -6.93
C VAL A 9 31.78 -14.44 -7.67
N THR A 10 31.42 -14.76 -8.92
CA THR A 10 30.43 -13.98 -9.68
C THR A 10 29.03 -14.51 -9.36
N VAL A 11 28.22 -13.67 -8.72
CA VAL A 11 26.81 -13.97 -8.41
C VAL A 11 25.96 -13.50 -9.58
N ALA A 12 25.29 -14.41 -10.28
CA ALA A 12 24.28 -14.08 -11.27
C ALA A 12 22.91 -14.01 -10.57
N SER A 13 22.23 -12.87 -10.65
CA SER A 13 20.85 -12.70 -10.20
C SER A 13 19.93 -12.68 -11.43
N VAL A 14 18.87 -13.46 -11.41
CA VAL A 14 17.79 -13.41 -12.40
C VAL A 14 16.54 -12.94 -11.68
N ASN A 15 15.98 -11.83 -12.14
CA ASN A 15 14.65 -11.37 -11.73
C ASN A 15 13.61 -12.18 -12.48
N ILE A 16 12.78 -12.92 -11.76
CA ILE A 16 11.58 -13.56 -12.31
C ILE A 16 10.46 -12.53 -12.19
N ILE A 17 10.04 -11.99 -13.34
CA ILE A 17 8.95 -11.01 -13.45
C ILE A 17 7.65 -11.79 -13.66
N PHE A 18 6.70 -11.65 -12.75
CA PHE A 18 5.35 -12.17 -12.93
C PHE A 18 4.48 -11.04 -13.50
N PRO A 19 4.23 -10.97 -14.82
CA PRO A 19 3.20 -10.07 -15.31
C PRO A 19 1.86 -10.55 -14.77
N PHE A 20 1.21 -9.74 -13.92
CA PHE A 20 -0.20 -9.92 -13.64
C PHE A 20 -0.95 -9.60 -14.94
N ILE A 21 -1.24 -10.65 -15.71
CA ILE A 21 -2.05 -10.54 -16.92
C ILE A 21 -3.48 -10.34 -16.42
N GLN A 22 -3.99 -9.11 -16.49
CA GLN A 22 -5.42 -8.90 -16.32
C GLN A 22 -6.15 -9.77 -17.36
N PRO A 23 -7.06 -10.65 -16.95
CA PRO A 23 -7.80 -11.47 -17.90
C PRO A 23 -8.57 -10.57 -18.85
N SER A 24 -8.55 -10.90 -20.14
CA SER A 24 -9.43 -10.24 -21.11
C SER A 24 -10.85 -10.77 -20.95
N CYS A 25 -11.83 -9.91 -21.21
CA CYS A 25 -13.24 -10.27 -21.22
C CYS A 25 -13.89 -9.81 -22.53
N ASP A 26 -14.99 -10.45 -22.93
CA ASP A 26 -15.86 -9.96 -23.99
C ASP A 26 -17.21 -9.64 -23.36
N PHE A 27 -17.56 -8.36 -23.32
CA PHE A 27 -18.78 -7.90 -22.68
C PHE A 27 -20.05 -8.56 -23.24
N TYR A 28 -20.06 -8.92 -24.52
CA TYR A 28 -21.25 -9.43 -25.20
C TYR A 28 -21.37 -10.96 -25.21
N HIS A 29 -20.24 -11.67 -25.11
CA HIS A 29 -20.24 -13.14 -25.23
C HIS A 29 -19.74 -13.86 -23.97
N ASN A 30 -18.91 -13.22 -23.13
CA ASN A 30 -18.33 -13.87 -21.95
C ASN A 30 -17.86 -12.85 -20.88
N PRO A 31 -18.81 -12.23 -20.13
CA PRO A 31 -18.48 -11.16 -19.17
C PRO A 31 -17.89 -11.67 -17.84
N ASP A 32 -18.01 -12.97 -17.54
CA ASP A 32 -17.64 -13.56 -16.24
C ASP A 32 -16.17 -14.02 -16.15
N THR A 33 -15.34 -13.70 -17.16
CA THR A 33 -13.92 -14.08 -17.18
C THR A 33 -13.03 -13.19 -16.31
N CYS A 34 -13.60 -12.12 -15.73
CA CYS A 34 -12.90 -11.23 -14.81
C CYS A 34 -12.70 -11.87 -13.43
N LEU A 35 -11.66 -11.42 -12.72
CA LEU A 35 -11.38 -11.88 -11.37
C LEU A 35 -12.45 -11.40 -10.39
N ARG A 36 -12.60 -12.12 -9.26
CA ARG A 36 -13.59 -11.80 -8.24
C ARG A 36 -13.42 -10.36 -7.72
N GLY A 37 -14.49 -9.57 -7.75
CA GLY A 37 -14.48 -8.14 -7.37
C GLY A 37 -14.17 -7.18 -8.53
N GLN A 38 -14.05 -7.71 -9.76
CA GLN A 38 -13.98 -6.93 -10.98
C GLN A 38 -15.23 -7.16 -11.84
N VAL A 39 -15.54 -6.19 -12.68
CA VAL A 39 -16.63 -6.23 -13.65
C VAL A 39 -16.06 -6.02 -15.06
N CYS A 40 -16.59 -6.76 -16.03
CA CYS A 40 -16.28 -6.54 -17.44
C CYS A 40 -17.00 -5.29 -17.94
N THR A 41 -16.26 -4.33 -18.46
CA THR A 41 -16.80 -3.11 -19.07
C THR A 41 -17.14 -3.33 -20.55
N GLU A 42 -17.99 -2.47 -21.13
CA GLU A 42 -18.32 -2.48 -22.57
C GLU A 42 -17.09 -2.35 -23.48
N ASN A 43 -15.97 -1.86 -22.95
CA ASN A 43 -14.69 -1.76 -23.63
C ASN A 43 -13.86 -3.06 -23.55
N ASN A 44 -14.45 -4.17 -23.12
CA ASN A 44 -13.79 -5.48 -22.99
C ASN A 44 -12.60 -5.45 -22.01
N GLN A 45 -12.72 -4.65 -20.94
CA GLN A 45 -11.73 -4.54 -19.87
C GLN A 45 -12.32 -4.92 -18.52
N CYS A 46 -11.57 -5.71 -17.73
CA CYS A 46 -11.89 -6.01 -16.35
C CYS A 46 -11.42 -4.89 -15.42
N VAL A 47 -12.36 -4.21 -14.75
CA VAL A 47 -12.09 -3.11 -13.82
C VAL A 47 -12.65 -3.42 -12.43
N PRO A 48 -12.10 -2.88 -11.34
CA PRO A 48 -12.66 -3.07 -10.00
C PRO A 48 -14.11 -2.55 -9.90
N ASP A 49 -14.98 -3.30 -9.22
CA ASP A 49 -16.38 -2.91 -9.00
C ASP A 49 -16.48 -1.79 -7.95
N LEU A 50 -16.56 -0.55 -8.43
CA LEU A 50 -16.63 0.67 -7.63
C LEU A 50 -17.96 0.84 -6.87
N VAL A 51 -18.99 0.03 -7.16
CA VAL A 51 -20.29 0.15 -6.48
C VAL A 51 -20.19 -0.29 -5.01
N LEU A 52 -19.28 -1.23 -4.69
CA LEU A 52 -18.99 -1.63 -3.31
C LEU A 52 -18.16 -0.62 -2.51
N ALA A 53 -17.46 0.32 -3.16
CA ALA A 53 -16.62 1.32 -2.50
C ALA A 53 -17.39 2.56 -2.00
N SER A 54 -18.67 2.72 -2.39
CA SER A 54 -19.46 3.93 -2.14
C SER A 54 -20.07 4.05 -0.74
N HIS A 55 -19.91 3.06 0.14
CA HIS A 55 -20.48 3.07 1.50
C HIS A 55 -19.53 3.55 2.61
N ALA A 56 -18.33 4.06 2.26
CA ALA A 56 -17.46 4.71 3.22
C ALA A 56 -17.27 6.20 2.87
N THR A 57 -17.67 7.03 3.83
CA THR A 57 -17.31 8.45 4.06
C THR A 57 -17.77 9.52 3.06
N ARG A 58 -18.72 10.36 3.51
CA ARG A 58 -18.88 11.73 2.99
C ARG A 58 -19.13 12.69 4.14
N ALA A 59 -18.13 13.52 4.47
CA ALA A 59 -18.27 14.63 5.41
C ALA A 59 -19.28 15.67 4.88
N THR A 60 -20.07 16.27 5.77
CA THR A 60 -21.19 17.15 5.44
C THR A 60 -20.73 18.62 5.42
N ALA A 61 -21.22 19.42 4.48
CA ALA A 61 -20.78 20.80 4.23
C ALA A 61 -21.05 21.79 5.39
N ALA A 62 -20.36 22.94 5.37
CA ALA A 62 -20.43 23.97 6.41
C ALA A 62 -21.82 24.60 6.58
N ARG A 63 -22.20 24.84 7.83
CA ARG A 63 -23.52 25.33 8.21
C ARG A 63 -23.55 26.84 8.46
N ALA A 64 -24.68 27.45 8.12
CA ALA A 64 -24.88 28.90 8.29
C ALA A 64 -25.01 29.35 9.76
N ASP A 65 -25.25 28.42 10.69
CA ASP A 65 -25.37 28.69 12.13
C ASP A 65 -24.03 28.60 12.88
N GLY A 66 -22.92 28.35 12.17
CA GLY A 66 -21.59 28.24 12.76
C GLY A 66 -21.41 26.99 13.64
N ARG A 67 -22.29 25.99 13.51
CA ARG A 67 -22.19 24.71 14.22
C ARG A 67 -21.48 23.66 13.37
N CYS A 68 -20.70 22.82 14.01
CA CYS A 68 -19.81 21.87 13.35
C CYS A 68 -19.54 20.63 14.19
N GLY A 69 -18.96 19.60 13.59
CA GLY A 69 -18.50 18.39 14.26
C GLY A 69 -19.61 17.38 14.51
N ARG A 70 -19.28 16.37 15.33
CA ARG A 70 -20.05 15.13 15.49
C ARG A 70 -21.50 15.30 15.93
N ASP A 71 -21.77 16.34 16.73
CA ASP A 71 -23.12 16.64 17.21
C ASP A 71 -23.99 17.31 16.14
N PHE A 72 -23.41 17.66 14.98
CA PHE A 72 -24.04 18.39 13.87
C PHE A 72 -23.89 17.65 12.53
N SER A 73 -24.01 16.32 12.55
CA SER A 73 -23.88 15.48 11.34
C SER A 73 -22.51 15.63 10.65
N ASP A 74 -21.45 15.74 11.46
CA ASP A 74 -20.08 15.95 11.00
C ASP A 74 -19.94 17.15 10.06
N ALA A 75 -20.74 18.20 10.32
CA ALA A 75 -20.66 19.45 9.57
C ALA A 75 -19.29 20.09 9.74
N THR A 76 -18.68 20.49 8.62
CA THR A 76 -17.37 21.18 8.63
C THR A 76 -17.52 22.68 8.88
N CYS A 77 -16.40 23.36 9.09
CA CYS A 77 -16.36 24.82 9.17
C CYS A 77 -15.82 25.41 7.87
N ASP A 78 -16.32 26.58 7.48
CA ASP A 78 -15.81 27.31 6.32
C ASP A 78 -14.65 28.23 6.75
N PRO A 79 -13.40 27.99 6.33
CA PRO A 79 -12.27 28.84 6.66
C PRO A 79 -12.37 30.25 6.05
N ALA A 80 -13.16 30.44 4.98
CA ALA A 80 -13.50 31.75 4.43
C ALA A 80 -14.79 32.33 5.02
N GLY A 81 -15.48 31.55 5.86
CA GLY A 81 -16.75 31.92 6.48
C GLY A 81 -16.58 32.84 7.69
N PRO A 82 -17.66 33.48 8.14
CA PRO A 82 -17.63 34.49 9.20
C PRO A 82 -17.22 33.94 10.58
N TYR A 83 -17.26 32.62 10.75
CA TYR A 83 -16.95 31.94 12.00
C TYR A 83 -15.56 31.33 12.04
N GLY A 84 -14.85 31.23 10.91
CA GLY A 84 -13.54 30.60 10.85
C GLY A 84 -13.57 29.10 10.58
N GLY A 85 -12.38 28.54 10.31
CA GLY A 85 -12.21 27.19 9.77
C GLY A 85 -12.10 26.08 10.80
N CYS A 86 -11.84 26.36 12.07
CA CYS A 86 -11.64 25.31 13.08
C CYS A 86 -12.94 24.95 13.79
N CYS A 87 -13.21 23.66 13.96
CA CYS A 87 -14.34 23.22 14.76
C CYS A 87 -13.92 22.95 16.21
N SER A 88 -14.39 23.74 17.18
CA SER A 88 -14.10 23.52 18.61
C SER A 88 -14.69 22.22 19.15
N GLY A 89 -14.23 21.74 20.30
CA GLY A 89 -14.79 20.55 20.98
C GLY A 89 -16.25 20.65 21.40
N HIS A 90 -16.80 21.87 21.39
CA HIS A 90 -18.19 22.15 21.72
C HIS A 90 -19.09 22.32 20.47
N GLY A 91 -18.54 22.07 19.28
CA GLY A 91 -19.27 22.09 18.02
C GLY A 91 -19.59 23.49 17.53
N TYR A 92 -18.66 24.42 17.69
CA TYR A 92 -18.71 25.78 17.14
C TYR A 92 -17.49 26.06 16.27
N CYS A 93 -17.72 26.73 15.15
CA CYS A 93 -16.66 27.20 14.25
C CYS A 93 -15.95 28.43 14.83
N GLY A 94 -14.62 28.45 14.73
CA GLY A 94 -13.76 29.51 15.27
C GLY A 94 -12.40 29.59 14.60
N VAL A 95 -11.66 30.64 14.93
CA VAL A 95 -10.22 30.78 14.60
C VAL A 95 -9.34 30.93 15.84
N THR A 96 -9.93 30.99 17.03
CA THR A 96 -9.17 31.20 18.26
C THR A 96 -8.46 29.92 18.68
N PRO A 97 -7.39 30.01 19.49
CA PRO A 97 -6.73 28.83 20.05
C PRO A 97 -7.69 27.91 20.80
N GLU A 98 -8.75 28.42 21.44
CA GLU A 98 -9.78 27.58 22.08
C GLU A 98 -10.58 26.73 21.07
N HIS A 99 -10.68 27.17 19.81
CA HIS A 99 -11.36 26.45 18.75
C HIS A 99 -10.42 25.58 17.92
N CYS A 100 -9.16 26.00 17.75
CA CYS A 100 -8.19 25.34 16.88
C CYS A 100 -7.18 24.46 17.61
N LEU A 101 -6.93 24.67 18.91
CA LEU A 101 -6.02 23.82 19.68
C LEU A 101 -6.68 22.48 19.96
N VAL A 102 -5.94 21.43 19.61
CA VAL A 102 -6.29 20.06 19.96
C VAL A 102 -6.38 19.88 21.48
N ALA A 103 -5.55 20.61 22.25
CA ALA A 103 -5.61 20.62 23.72
C ALA A 103 -6.96 21.08 24.29
N ASN A 104 -7.74 21.86 23.52
CA ASN A 104 -9.07 22.34 23.89
C ASN A 104 -10.19 21.52 23.21
N GLY A 105 -9.86 20.37 22.62
CA GLY A 105 -10.82 19.42 22.07
C GLY A 105 -11.29 19.72 20.65
N CYS A 106 -10.55 20.49 19.86
CA CYS A 106 -10.88 20.74 18.45
C CYS A 106 -11.20 19.44 17.67
N GLN A 107 -12.27 19.47 16.86
CA GLN A 107 -12.87 18.35 16.15
C GLN A 107 -12.46 18.25 14.67
N SER A 108 -12.25 19.39 13.98
CA SER A 108 -11.84 19.41 12.57
C SER A 108 -11.03 20.67 12.26
N ASP A 109 -10.12 20.54 11.28
CA ASP A 109 -9.27 21.64 10.78
C ASP A 109 -8.41 22.28 11.89
N CYS A 110 -7.93 21.44 12.82
CA CYS A 110 -7.20 21.86 14.02
C CYS A 110 -5.73 22.19 13.71
N GLY A 111 -5.23 23.30 14.28
CA GLY A 111 -3.89 23.81 14.05
C GLY A 111 -3.55 24.99 14.94
N SER A 112 -2.31 25.51 14.84
CA SER A 112 -1.96 26.76 15.52
C SER A 112 -2.56 27.95 14.75
N PRO A 113 -2.99 29.03 15.43
CA PRO A 113 -3.54 30.22 14.76
C PRO A 113 -2.56 30.91 13.79
N SER A 114 -1.29 30.48 13.80
CA SER A 114 -0.24 30.92 12.87
C SER A 114 -0.36 30.32 11.47
N ASP A 115 -1.09 29.21 11.29
CA ASP A 115 -1.26 28.53 9.99
C ASP A 115 -2.53 28.98 9.25
N ILE A 116 -3.32 29.89 9.84
CA ILE A 116 -4.54 30.44 9.26
C ILE A 116 -4.30 31.90 8.90
N SER A 117 -3.64 32.13 7.77
CA SER A 117 -3.56 33.45 7.15
C SER A 117 -4.74 33.65 6.19
N PRO A 118 -5.49 34.76 6.24
CA PRO A 118 -6.58 35.01 5.30
C PRO A 118 -6.01 35.42 3.93
N GLY A 119 -6.01 34.45 2.99
CA GLY A 119 -6.32 34.68 1.58
C GLY A 119 -5.19 35.01 0.61
N THR A 120 -4.93 34.04 -0.28
CA THR A 120 -4.83 34.29 -1.75
C THR A 120 -5.29 33.01 -2.47
N PRO A 121 -6.10 33.09 -3.55
CA PRO A 121 -6.67 31.90 -4.18
C PRO A 121 -5.60 31.15 -4.97
N SER A 122 -5.27 29.92 -4.53
CA SER A 122 -4.53 28.98 -5.38
C SER A 122 -5.52 28.32 -6.35
N ALA A 123 -5.16 28.36 -7.63
CA ALA A 123 -5.97 27.92 -8.75
C ALA A 123 -6.43 26.44 -8.64
N PRO A 124 -7.54 26.05 -9.29
CA PRO A 124 -8.06 24.68 -9.25
C PRO A 124 -7.00 23.67 -9.72
N PRO A 125 -6.94 22.46 -9.12
CA PRO A 125 -6.06 21.42 -9.61
C PRO A 125 -6.54 20.99 -10.99
N THR A 126 -5.72 21.29 -12.00
CA THR A 126 -5.86 20.67 -13.32
C THR A 126 -5.63 19.17 -13.12
N ALA A 127 -6.68 18.38 -13.31
CA ALA A 127 -6.60 16.94 -13.33
C ALA A 127 -5.72 16.51 -14.50
N THR A 128 -4.46 16.20 -14.22
CA THR A 128 -3.64 15.38 -15.11
C THR A 128 -3.91 13.93 -14.71
N SER A 129 -4.60 13.20 -15.58
CA SER A 129 -4.81 11.75 -15.46
C SER A 129 -3.48 11.04 -15.17
N PRO A 130 -3.45 10.02 -14.29
CA PRO A 130 -2.31 9.15 -14.22
C PRO A 130 -2.29 8.30 -15.49
N ASP A 131 -1.31 8.56 -16.34
CA ASP A 131 -0.90 7.64 -17.39
C ASP A 131 -0.42 6.35 -16.69
N ALA A 132 -1.18 5.28 -16.88
CA ALA A 132 -0.97 3.99 -16.22
C ALA A 132 0.24 3.29 -16.85
N THR A 133 1.44 3.70 -16.46
CA THR A 133 2.66 2.94 -16.73
C THR A 133 2.80 1.86 -15.67
N LEU A 134 2.37 0.65 -16.03
CA LEU A 134 2.51 -0.59 -15.27
C LEU A 134 4.00 -0.84 -14.95
N SER A 135 4.46 -0.39 -13.78
CA SER A 135 5.83 -0.59 -13.31
C SER A 135 5.81 -1.29 -11.95
N GLU A 136 6.56 -2.39 -11.83
CA GLU A 136 6.61 -3.22 -10.64
C GLU A 136 7.44 -2.55 -9.52
N PRO A 137 6.97 -2.66 -8.26
CA PRO A 137 7.71 -2.33 -7.04
C PRO A 137 9.09 -3.00 -6.89
N VAL A 138 10.21 -2.25 -7.00
CA VAL A 138 11.53 -2.77 -6.58
C VAL A 138 11.95 -2.17 -5.24
N ILE A 139 12.32 -3.03 -4.28
CA ILE A 139 12.90 -2.64 -3.00
C ILE A 139 14.33 -2.15 -3.26
N GLY A 140 14.55 -0.83 -3.18
CA GLY A 140 15.89 -0.24 -3.25
C GLY A 140 16.77 -0.65 -2.07
N PRO A 141 18.11 -0.51 -2.17
CA PRO A 141 19.01 -0.76 -1.04
C PRO A 141 18.58 0.10 0.15
N GLY A 142 18.22 -0.56 1.25
CA GLY A 142 17.70 0.08 2.46
C GLY A 142 18.67 1.11 2.99
N ALA A 143 18.32 2.39 2.85
CA ALA A 143 19.04 3.46 3.50
C ALA A 143 18.77 3.37 5.01
N THR A 144 19.78 2.99 5.79
CA THR A 144 19.76 3.12 7.26
C THR A 144 19.96 4.58 7.62
N THR A 145 19.00 5.44 7.29
CA THR A 145 18.91 6.75 7.92
C THR A 145 18.26 6.55 9.27
N SER A 146 19.02 6.82 10.34
CA SER A 146 18.50 6.90 11.70
C SER A 146 17.35 7.91 11.71
N ALA A 147 16.11 7.43 11.77
CA ALA A 147 14.93 8.26 11.75
C ALA A 147 14.81 8.96 13.11
N ALA A 148 14.89 10.29 13.11
CA ALA A 148 14.37 11.08 14.22
C ALA A 148 12.89 10.70 14.44
N ALA A 149 12.44 10.70 15.69
CA ALA A 149 11.08 10.34 16.09
C ALA A 149 10.06 10.98 15.13
N GLN A 150 9.40 10.17 14.30
CA GLN A 150 8.46 10.69 13.32
C GLN A 150 7.31 11.36 14.08
N SER A 151 7.15 12.67 13.86
CA SER A 151 6.00 13.45 14.31
C SER A 151 4.99 13.50 13.17
N GLY A 152 3.82 12.91 13.39
CA GLY A 152 2.73 12.91 12.43
C GLY A 152 1.37 13.16 13.10
N PRO A 153 0.28 13.21 12.33
CA PRO A 153 -1.06 13.34 12.88
C PRO A 153 -1.40 12.17 13.81
N ALA A 154 -2.16 12.40 14.87
CA ALA A 154 -2.57 11.33 15.78
C ALA A 154 -3.52 10.35 15.06
N ALA A 155 -3.30 9.05 15.28
CA ALA A 155 -4.18 7.99 14.81
C ALA A 155 -5.60 8.18 15.36
N THR A 156 -6.61 8.12 14.50
CA THR A 156 -8.03 8.29 14.87
C THR A 156 -8.80 6.97 14.96
N ASP A 157 -8.31 5.93 14.28
CA ASP A 157 -8.91 4.60 14.19
C ASP A 157 -7.95 3.48 14.67
N GLY A 158 -6.79 3.88 15.19
CA GLY A 158 -5.76 2.95 15.63
C GLY A 158 -4.80 2.53 14.53
N THR A 159 -4.90 3.10 13.32
CA THR A 159 -3.90 2.95 12.27
C THR A 159 -2.81 4.01 12.41
N CYS A 160 -1.54 3.60 12.27
CA CYS A 160 -0.38 4.50 12.32
C CYS A 160 0.66 4.11 11.25
N GLY A 161 1.70 4.91 11.06
CA GLY A 161 2.82 4.65 10.16
C GLY A 161 2.63 5.18 8.74
N ALA A 162 3.63 4.95 7.89
CA ALA A 162 3.71 5.58 6.56
C ALA A 162 2.60 5.16 5.59
N GLY A 163 2.04 3.95 5.76
CA GLY A 163 0.89 3.48 4.98
C GLY A 163 -0.42 4.20 5.31
N ASN A 164 -0.47 4.92 6.43
CA ASN A 164 -1.66 5.61 6.94
C ASN A 164 -1.42 7.12 7.03
N GLY A 165 -0.76 7.69 6.01
CA GLY A 165 -0.46 9.13 5.95
C GLY A 165 0.58 9.60 6.97
N GLY A 166 1.39 8.70 7.51
CA GLY A 166 2.39 9.03 8.53
C GLY A 166 1.80 9.31 9.91
N THR A 167 0.59 8.83 10.19
CA THR A 167 -0.06 8.96 11.50
C THR A 167 0.76 8.28 12.60
N VAL A 168 0.65 8.77 13.83
CA VAL A 168 1.33 8.21 15.00
C VAL A 168 0.34 7.88 16.09
N CYS A 169 0.65 6.85 16.85
CA CYS A 169 -0.30 6.25 17.77
C CYS A 169 -0.49 7.10 19.05
N CYS A 170 0.36 8.10 19.32
CA CYS A 170 0.23 9.01 20.48
C CYS A 170 -0.19 8.28 21.78
N ASP A 171 -1.26 8.73 22.44
CA ASP A 171 -1.84 8.10 23.65
C ASP A 171 -3.01 7.17 23.31
N TRP A 172 -2.94 6.45 22.18
CA TRP A 172 -3.98 5.52 21.77
C TRP A 172 -4.24 4.47 22.87
N ILE A 173 -5.53 4.13 23.06
CA ILE A 173 -5.99 3.29 24.18
C ILE A 173 -5.31 1.91 24.25
N TYR A 174 -4.86 1.38 23.11
CA TYR A 174 -4.17 0.08 23.03
C TYR A 174 -2.64 0.20 23.08
N GLY A 175 -2.09 1.41 23.00
CA GLY A 175 -0.68 1.73 23.17
C GLY A 175 -0.10 2.65 22.09
N SER A 176 1.07 3.20 22.40
CA SER A 176 1.71 4.28 21.67
C SER A 176 2.71 3.84 20.60
N CYS A 177 2.96 2.54 20.43
CA CYS A 177 3.87 2.02 19.42
C CYS A 177 3.15 1.75 18.09
N CYS A 178 3.76 2.17 16.99
CA CYS A 178 3.31 1.82 15.65
C CYS A 178 4.01 0.55 15.19
N SER A 179 3.26 -0.55 15.02
CA SER A 179 3.78 -1.79 14.45
C SER A 179 4.24 -1.60 13.00
N MET A 180 5.03 -2.55 12.48
CA MET A 180 5.42 -2.58 11.05
C MET A 180 4.21 -2.67 10.10
N TYR A 181 3.07 -3.15 10.61
CA TYR A 181 1.83 -3.34 9.85
C TYR A 181 0.90 -2.13 9.90
N GLY A 182 1.31 -1.06 10.60
CA GLY A 182 0.59 0.20 10.65
C GLY A 182 -0.55 0.25 11.65
N PHE A 183 -0.39 -0.41 12.80
CA PHE A 183 -1.37 -0.42 13.90
C PHE A 183 -0.77 0.00 15.23
N CYS A 184 -1.58 0.70 16.02
CA CYS A 184 -1.26 1.19 17.37
C CYS A 184 -1.32 0.05 18.39
N GLY A 185 -0.29 -0.08 19.24
CA GLY A 185 -0.34 -1.00 20.37
C GLY A 185 0.82 -0.85 21.34
N SER A 186 0.85 -1.70 22.35
CA SER A 186 1.84 -1.68 23.45
C SER A 186 2.61 -3.01 23.61
N THR A 187 2.25 -4.04 22.86
CA THR A 187 2.91 -5.35 22.95
C THR A 187 4.20 -5.40 22.13
N ASN A 188 5.02 -6.42 22.33
CA ASN A 188 6.24 -6.63 21.54
C ASN A 188 5.97 -6.78 20.02
N ALA A 189 4.76 -7.16 19.61
CA ALA A 189 4.37 -7.17 18.19
C ALA A 189 4.27 -5.75 17.59
N HIS A 190 4.05 -4.74 18.44
CA HIS A 190 3.92 -3.34 18.06
C HIS A 190 5.22 -2.56 18.30
N CYS A 191 5.83 -2.76 19.46
CA CYS A 191 7.05 -2.06 19.87
C CYS A 191 8.34 -2.78 19.48
N GLY A 192 8.28 -4.04 19.02
CA GLY A 192 9.44 -4.85 18.71
C GLY A 192 10.09 -4.50 17.36
N LYS A 193 10.73 -5.50 16.74
CA LYS A 193 11.41 -5.32 15.46
C LYS A 193 10.42 -4.82 14.40
N GLY A 194 10.78 -3.72 13.74
CA GLY A 194 9.97 -3.12 12.69
C GLY A 194 8.99 -2.04 13.15
N CYS A 195 9.01 -1.65 14.43
CA CYS A 195 8.26 -0.52 14.94
C CYS A 195 8.61 0.78 14.18
N GLN A 196 7.59 1.49 13.71
CA GLN A 196 7.73 2.67 12.83
C GLN A 196 7.80 3.99 13.62
N SER A 197 7.13 4.07 14.77
CA SER A 197 7.07 5.28 15.62
C SER A 197 6.63 4.93 17.05
N GLY A 198 6.82 5.85 18.01
CA GLY A 198 6.48 5.63 19.42
C GLY A 198 7.65 5.05 20.25
N PRO A 199 7.38 4.50 21.46
CA PRO A 199 8.41 3.94 22.33
C PRO A 199 8.82 2.53 21.87
N CYS A 200 9.44 2.45 20.69
CA CYS A 200 9.96 1.22 20.11
C CYS A 200 11.12 0.64 20.96
N ASN A 201 11.21 -0.69 21.04
CA ASN A 201 12.28 -1.44 21.73
C ASN A 201 13.64 -1.29 21.04
N GLN A 202 13.65 -0.89 19.77
CA GLN A 202 14.81 -0.53 18.97
C GLN A 202 14.53 0.80 18.29
N ALA A 203 15.55 1.48 17.76
CA ALA A 203 15.36 2.73 17.02
C ALA A 203 14.23 2.57 15.98
N PRO A 204 13.24 3.49 15.95
CA PRO A 204 12.14 3.43 14.99
C PRO A 204 12.71 3.34 13.58
N ILE A 205 12.28 2.34 12.83
CA ILE A 205 12.68 2.24 11.43
C ILE A 205 11.74 3.12 10.61
N ALA A 206 12.31 4.01 9.80
CA ALA A 206 11.53 4.62 8.73
C ALA A 206 10.98 3.49 7.86
N SER A 207 9.71 3.61 7.47
CA SER A 207 9.17 2.78 6.40
C SER A 207 10.15 2.81 5.23
N THR A 208 10.53 1.63 4.73
CA THR A 208 11.26 1.54 3.46
C THR A 208 10.54 2.44 2.45
N PRO A 209 11.26 3.34 1.73
CA PRO A 209 10.64 4.12 0.68
C PRO A 209 9.74 3.22 -0.13
N GLY A 210 8.51 3.70 -0.37
CA GLY A 210 7.60 3.00 -1.24
C GLY A 210 8.31 2.65 -2.54
N PRO A 211 7.86 1.61 -3.24
CA PRO A 211 8.52 1.15 -4.44
C PRO A 211 8.88 2.29 -5.39
N SER A 212 10.18 2.47 -5.61
CA SER A 212 10.64 3.34 -6.67
C SER A 212 10.46 2.59 -7.98
N PRO A 213 10.04 3.27 -9.06
CA PRO A 213 10.15 2.70 -10.40
C PRO A 213 11.55 2.13 -10.57
N ALA A 214 11.63 0.88 -11.01
CA ALA A 214 12.90 0.31 -11.42
C ALA A 214 13.51 1.24 -12.47
N PRO A 215 14.83 1.47 -12.45
CA PRO A 215 15.50 2.15 -13.55
C PRO A 215 15.09 1.48 -14.86
N VAL A 216 14.59 2.26 -15.80
CA VAL A 216 14.21 1.76 -17.13
C VAL A 216 15.43 1.08 -17.70
N ASN A 217 15.37 -0.25 -17.92
CA ASN A 217 16.50 -0.94 -18.51
C ASN A 217 16.71 -0.36 -19.92
N PRO A 218 17.85 0.29 -20.21
CA PRO A 218 18.07 0.93 -21.52
C PRO A 218 18.13 -0.10 -22.66
N LEU A 219 18.26 -1.38 -22.32
CA LEU A 219 18.08 -2.51 -23.22
C LEU A 219 16.65 -3.04 -23.08
N LEU A 220 15.77 -2.63 -23.99
CA LEU A 220 14.43 -3.20 -24.12
C LEU A 220 14.57 -4.69 -24.49
N GLY A 221 14.49 -5.56 -23.48
CA GLY A 221 14.29 -6.99 -23.70
C GLY A 221 12.87 -7.24 -24.21
N SER A 222 12.66 -8.33 -24.94
CA SER A 222 11.31 -8.81 -25.26
C SER A 222 10.94 -9.92 -24.28
N PHE A 223 9.76 -9.83 -23.68
CA PHE A 223 9.15 -10.95 -22.98
C PHE A 223 8.46 -11.83 -24.01
N ARG A 224 8.74 -13.13 -23.96
CA ARG A 224 8.03 -14.13 -24.74
C ARG A 224 7.46 -15.15 -23.78
N VAL A 225 6.17 -15.40 -23.88
CA VAL A 225 5.53 -16.53 -23.19
C VAL A 225 6.15 -17.81 -23.75
N VAL A 226 6.87 -18.54 -22.89
CA VAL A 226 7.55 -19.78 -23.27
C VAL A 226 6.68 -21.01 -23.02
N GLY A 227 5.80 -20.97 -22.00
CA GLY A 227 4.89 -22.06 -21.66
C GLY A 227 4.14 -21.79 -20.35
N ASP A 228 3.47 -22.83 -19.87
CA ASP A 228 2.64 -22.84 -18.66
C ASP A 228 3.29 -23.75 -17.59
N SER A 229 3.47 -23.23 -16.38
CA SER A 229 4.02 -23.95 -15.22
C SER A 229 3.12 -25.11 -14.78
N GLY A 230 1.81 -25.03 -15.05
CA GLY A 230 0.81 -26.02 -14.65
C GLY A 230 0.41 -25.96 -13.17
N VAL A 231 1.07 -25.10 -12.39
CA VAL A 231 0.62 -24.67 -11.05
C VAL A 231 0.52 -23.15 -11.02
N PRO A 232 -0.49 -22.56 -10.39
CA PRO A 232 -0.43 -21.18 -9.90
C PRO A 232 0.87 -20.92 -9.11
N ALA A 233 1.38 -19.69 -9.18
CA ALA A 233 2.68 -19.35 -8.59
C ALA A 233 2.53 -18.16 -7.63
N MET A 234 2.73 -18.43 -6.34
CA MET A 234 2.95 -17.36 -5.36
C MET A 234 4.43 -16.98 -5.27
N HIS A 235 5.32 -17.93 -5.54
CA HIS A 235 6.76 -17.73 -5.58
C HIS A 235 7.36 -18.48 -6.77
N ALA A 236 8.45 -17.96 -7.33
CA ALA A 236 9.31 -18.68 -8.25
C ALA A 236 10.78 -18.56 -7.85
N ALA A 237 11.54 -19.62 -8.07
CA ALA A 237 12.98 -19.65 -7.85
C ALA A 237 13.68 -20.21 -9.09
N LEU A 238 14.67 -19.49 -9.62
CA LEU A 238 15.56 -20.02 -10.64
C LEU A 238 16.60 -20.92 -9.97
N MET A 239 16.71 -22.15 -10.45
CA MET A 239 17.68 -23.11 -9.96
C MET A 239 19.00 -23.06 -10.76
N PRO A 240 20.12 -23.52 -10.19
CA PRO A 240 21.42 -23.55 -10.88
C PRO A 240 21.44 -24.39 -12.16
N ASN A 241 20.50 -25.34 -12.32
CA ASN A 241 20.34 -26.14 -13.52
C ASN A 241 19.57 -25.41 -14.65
N GLY A 242 19.11 -24.18 -14.41
CA GLY A 242 18.34 -23.38 -15.36
C GLY A 242 16.82 -23.61 -15.32
N ASN A 243 16.35 -24.57 -14.54
CA ASN A 243 14.93 -24.80 -14.32
C ASN A 243 14.37 -23.80 -13.30
N VAL A 244 13.06 -23.60 -13.34
CA VAL A 244 12.34 -22.70 -12.44
C VAL A 244 11.42 -23.53 -11.56
N VAL A 245 11.51 -23.38 -10.25
CA VAL A 245 10.55 -23.97 -9.32
C VAL A 245 9.48 -22.94 -9.02
N PHE A 246 8.22 -23.31 -9.23
CA PHE A 246 7.06 -22.53 -8.84
C PHE A 246 6.45 -23.12 -7.58
N LEU A 247 6.33 -22.31 -6.53
CA LEU A 247 5.75 -22.70 -5.25
C LEU A 247 4.46 -21.94 -5.02
N GLU A 248 3.44 -22.65 -4.56
CA GLU A 248 2.13 -22.11 -4.28
C GLU A 248 1.61 -22.47 -2.89
N LYS A 249 0.55 -21.79 -2.49
CA LYS A 249 -0.34 -22.17 -1.40
C LYS A 249 -1.35 -23.17 -1.95
N VAL A 250 -1.66 -24.24 -1.21
CA VAL A 250 -2.64 -25.27 -1.61
C VAL A 250 -3.94 -24.69 -2.18
N GLU A 251 -4.07 -24.66 -3.50
CA GLU A 251 -5.28 -24.26 -4.22
C GLU A 251 -5.82 -25.42 -5.07
N ASN A 252 -7.14 -25.42 -5.31
CA ASN A 252 -7.83 -26.50 -6.02
C ASN A 252 -7.88 -26.27 -7.55
N TYR A 253 -6.96 -25.47 -8.08
CA TYR A 253 -6.92 -25.01 -9.48
C TYR A 253 -5.61 -25.37 -10.21
N THR A 254 -4.80 -26.25 -9.63
CA THR A 254 -3.60 -26.80 -10.27
C THR A 254 -3.99 -27.70 -11.46
N ASN A 255 -3.22 -27.60 -12.56
CA ASN A 255 -3.37 -28.42 -13.78
C ASN A 255 -2.43 -29.65 -13.81
N LEU A 256 -1.81 -29.97 -12.68
CA LEU A 256 -0.82 -31.02 -12.51
C LEU A 256 -1.20 -31.96 -11.36
N ASP A 257 -1.25 -33.26 -11.64
CA ASP A 257 -1.46 -34.28 -10.63
C ASP A 257 -0.15 -34.97 -10.25
N LEU A 258 0.01 -35.22 -8.95
CA LEU A 258 1.03 -36.11 -8.41
C LEU A 258 0.72 -37.56 -8.79
N PRO A 259 1.71 -38.47 -8.77
CA PRO A 259 1.51 -39.89 -9.09
C PRO A 259 0.48 -40.61 -8.18
N ASN A 260 0.19 -40.04 -7.01
CA ASN A 260 -0.81 -40.54 -6.07
C ASN A 260 -2.24 -40.01 -6.35
N GLY A 261 -2.43 -39.24 -7.43
CA GLY A 261 -3.72 -38.65 -7.84
C GLY A 261 -4.12 -37.40 -7.06
N GLN A 262 -3.24 -36.85 -6.22
CA GLN A 262 -3.46 -35.55 -5.57
C GLN A 262 -2.98 -34.41 -6.47
N LEU A 263 -3.56 -33.22 -6.32
CA LEU A 263 -3.07 -32.02 -7.00
C LEU A 263 -1.65 -31.68 -6.54
N ALA A 264 -0.81 -31.27 -7.48
CA ALA A 264 0.52 -30.76 -7.20
C ALA A 264 0.44 -29.36 -6.56
N TYR A 265 1.27 -29.12 -5.55
CA TYR A 265 1.35 -27.80 -4.89
C TYR A 265 2.48 -26.95 -5.45
N SER A 266 3.40 -27.59 -6.18
CA SER A 266 4.51 -26.93 -6.83
C SER A 266 4.86 -27.64 -8.13
N SER A 267 5.69 -26.99 -8.95
CA SER A 267 6.22 -27.60 -10.16
C SER A 267 7.65 -27.18 -10.40
N GLU A 268 8.45 -28.09 -10.92
CA GLU A 268 9.71 -27.75 -11.59
C GLU A 268 9.44 -27.59 -13.09
N TYR A 269 9.84 -26.45 -13.65
CA TYR A 269 9.63 -26.09 -15.04
C TYR A 269 10.96 -25.88 -15.75
N ASP A 270 11.16 -26.57 -16.88
CA ASP A 270 12.29 -26.38 -17.78
C ASP A 270 11.92 -25.37 -18.89
N PRO A 271 12.52 -24.17 -18.91
CA PRO A 271 12.19 -23.12 -19.88
C PRO A 271 12.72 -23.38 -21.29
N LEU A 272 13.64 -24.33 -21.49
CA LEU A 272 14.17 -24.69 -22.80
C LEU A 272 13.30 -25.75 -23.47
N THR A 273 12.81 -26.72 -22.69
CA THR A 273 12.02 -27.84 -23.22
C THR A 273 10.53 -27.72 -22.96
N ASN A 274 10.09 -26.73 -22.18
CA ASN A 274 8.72 -26.52 -21.72
C ASN A 274 8.13 -27.72 -20.97
N LYS A 275 8.99 -28.53 -20.33
CA LYS A 275 8.55 -29.65 -19.49
C LYS A 275 8.29 -29.16 -18.08
N ARG A 276 7.24 -29.71 -17.48
CA ARG A 276 6.84 -29.46 -16.10
C ARG A 276 6.75 -30.77 -15.33
N VAL A 277 7.26 -30.79 -14.11
CA VAL A 277 7.24 -31.93 -13.21
C VAL A 277 6.45 -31.55 -11.96
N PRO A 278 5.37 -32.29 -11.61
CA PRO A 278 4.59 -32.02 -10.42
C PRO A 278 5.41 -32.30 -9.16
N LEU A 279 5.29 -31.40 -8.18
CA LEU A 279 5.95 -31.50 -6.88
C LEU A 279 4.90 -31.32 -5.76
N ALA A 280 5.12 -32.04 -4.66
CA ALA A 280 4.29 -32.00 -3.46
C ALA A 280 4.74 -30.89 -2.48
#